data_AF-A0A1T1BE96-F1
#
_entry.id   AF-A0A1T1BE96-F1
#
_cell.length_a   1.000
_cell.length_b   1.000
_cell.length_c   1.000
_cell.angle_alpha   90.00
_cell.angle_beta   90.00
_cell.angle_gamma   90.00
#
_symmetry.space_group_name_H-M   'P 1'
#
loop_
_entity.id
_entity.type
_entity.pdbx_description
1 polymer ?
#
loop_
_entity_poly.entity_id
_entity_poly.type
_entity_poly.pdbx_seq_one_letter_code
_entity_poly.pdbx_strand_id
1 'polypeptide(L)'
;MQLLSRLALAVGLILLVVAAVLLGKDVIDINQLHAVANANRSTNFPSPLNNVLITAGLAALGGLLTGLGLGLTRTRRAPRTPH
;
A
#
# COMPACT_ATOMS: atom_id res chain seq x y z
N MET A 1 17.78 -19.94 -0.38
CA MET A 1 16.51 -19.29 0.01
C MET A 1 16.69 -17.87 0.57
N GLN A 2 17.76 -17.58 1.33
CA GLN A 2 17.94 -16.25 1.94
C GLN A 2 18.12 -15.09 0.94
N LEU A 3 18.87 -15.30 -0.15
CA LEU A 3 19.08 -14.25 -1.16
C LEU A 3 17.76 -13.82 -1.83
N LEU A 4 16.94 -14.79 -2.26
CA LEU A 4 15.64 -14.52 -2.87
C LEU A 4 14.70 -13.77 -1.90
N SER A 5 14.71 -14.14 -0.62
CA SER A 5 13.94 -13.45 0.41
C SER A 5 14.37 -12.00 0.61
N ARG A 6 15.68 -11.71 0.56
CA ARG A 6 16.22 -10.36 0.66
C ARG A 6 15.88 -9.51 -0.56
N LEU A 7 15.97 -10.10 -1.76
CA LEU A 7 15.56 -9.45 -3.00
C LEU A 7 14.07 -9.10 -2.99
N ALA A 8 13.21 -10.03 -2.57
CA ALA A 8 11.77 -9.79 -2.46
C ALA A 8 11.46 -8.66 -1.47
N LEU A 9 12.14 -8.61 -0.32
CA LEU A 9 12.02 -7.51 0.64
C LEU A 9 12.48 -6.17 0.05
N ALA A 10 13.61 -6.14 -0.63
CA ALA A 10 14.13 -4.93 -1.26
C ALA A 10 13.17 -4.38 -2.32
N VAL A 11 12.64 -5.26 -3.19
CA VAL A 11 11.63 -4.89 -4.20
C VAL A 11 10.36 -4.39 -3.53
N GLY A 12 9.87 -5.07 -2.49
CA GLY A 12 8.69 -4.63 -1.74
C GLY A 12 8.86 -3.24 -1.13
N LEU A 13 10.03 -2.95 -0.56
CA LEU A 13 10.36 -1.62 -0.03
C LEU A 13 10.42 -0.55 -1.12
N ILE A 14 11.04 -0.84 -2.27
CA ILE A 14 11.08 0.09 -3.40
C ILE A 14 9.66 0.40 -3.89
N LEU A 15 8.83 -0.62 -4.07
CA LEU A 15 7.44 -0.45 -4.48
C LEU A 15 6.64 0.36 -3.46
N LEU A 16 6.85 0.15 -2.16
CA LEU A 16 6.19 0.93 -1.11
C LEU A 16 6.58 2.40 -1.16
N VAL A 17 7.87 2.71 -1.36
CA VAL A 17 8.36 4.09 -1.49
C VAL A 17 7.78 4.77 -2.74
N VAL A 18 7.83 4.09 -3.88
CA VAL A 18 7.26 4.62 -5.13
C VAL A 18 5.76 4.86 -4.98
N ALA A 19 5.02 3.93 -4.37
CA ALA A 19 3.60 4.08 -4.11
C ALA A 19 3.31 5.28 -3.21
N ALA A 20 4.11 5.52 -2.16
CA ALA A 20 3.95 6.67 -1.28
C ALA A 20 4.18 8.01 -2.00
N VAL A 21 5.19 8.08 -2.88
CA VAL A 21 5.46 9.27 -3.70
C VAL A 21 4.29 9.54 -4.67
N LEU A 22 3.81 8.50 -5.36
CA LEU A 22 2.67 8.63 -6.27
C LEU A 22 1.39 9.03 -5.52
N LEU A 23 1.13 8.45 -4.34
CA LEU A 23 -0.01 8.83 -3.51
C LEU A 23 0.04 10.31 -3.09
N GLY A 24 1.22 10.82 -2.77
CA GLY A 24 1.41 12.23 -2.48
C GLY A 24 1.08 13.14 -3.67
N LYS A 25 1.45 12.73 -4.88
CA LYS A 25 1.05 13.43 -6.12
C LYS A 25 -0.46 13.36 -6.33
N ASP A 26 -1.07 12.20 -6.15
CA ASP A 26 -2.51 12.01 -6.33
C ASP A 26 -3.32 12.86 -5.36
N VAL A 27 -2.84 13.07 -4.13
CA VAL A 27 -3.44 14.01 -3.16
C VAL A 27 -3.51 15.43 -3.72
N ILE A 28 -2.44 15.90 -4.36
CA ILE A 28 -2.39 17.24 -4.95
C ILE A 28 -3.34 17.30 -6.15
N ASP A 29 -3.26 16.32 -7.05
CA ASP A 29 -4.07 16.27 -8.27
C ASP A 29 -5.57 16.22 -7.94
N ILE A 30 -5.98 15.39 -6.97
CA ILE A 30 -7.37 15.29 -6.52
C ILE A 30 -7.86 16.63 -5.98
N ASN A 31 -7.07 17.31 -5.15
CA ASN A 31 -7.48 18.60 -4.58
C ASN A 31 -7.63 19.68 -5.66
N GLN A 32 -6.72 19.72 -6.63
CA GLN A 32 -6.80 20.66 -7.75
C GLN A 32 -8.01 20.38 -8.64
N LEU A 33 -8.21 19.12 -9.05
CA LEU A 33 -9.35 18.73 -9.87
C LEU A 33 -10.68 18.96 -9.13
N HIS A 34 -10.72 18.71 -7.83
CA HIS A 34 -11.90 18.96 -6.99
C HIS A 34 -12.24 20.45 -6.92
N ALA A 35 -11.24 21.31 -6.72
CA ALA A 35 -11.42 22.76 -6.73
C ALA A 35 -11.92 23.26 -8.10
N VAL A 36 -11.30 22.80 -9.20
CA VAL A 36 -11.71 23.15 -10.57
C VAL A 36 -13.13 22.68 -10.88
N ALA A 37 -13.48 21.46 -10.48
CA ALA A 37 -14.80 20.91 -10.73
C ALA A 37 -15.91 21.62 -9.92
N ASN A 38 -15.63 22.00 -8.67
CA ASN A 38 -16.55 22.82 -7.87
C ASN A 38 -16.67 24.24 -8.42
N ALA A 39 -15.59 24.84 -8.94
CA ALA A 39 -15.64 26.17 -9.55
C ALA A 39 -16.47 26.21 -10.85
N ASN A 40 -16.49 25.10 -11.61
CA ASN A 40 -17.22 24.99 -12.87
C ASN A 40 -18.67 24.48 -12.70
N ARG A 41 -19.10 24.18 -11.47
CA ARG A 41 -20.48 23.76 -11.18
C ARG A 41 -21.15 24.69 -10.18
N SER A 42 -22.47 24.73 -10.24
CA SER A 42 -23.30 25.47 -9.27
C SER A 42 -23.49 24.72 -7.94
N THR A 43 -22.96 23.51 -7.81
CA THR A 43 -23.12 22.65 -6.64
C THR A 43 -21.81 22.01 -6.20
N ASN A 44 -21.53 22.07 -4.89
CA ASN A 44 -20.38 21.41 -4.28
C ASN A 44 -20.63 19.90 -4.14
N PHE A 45 -19.62 19.09 -4.41
CA PHE A 45 -19.64 17.65 -4.18
C PHE A 45 -18.48 17.23 -3.27
N PRO A 46 -18.58 16.10 -2.56
CA PRO A 46 -17.53 15.65 -1.65
C PRO A 46 -16.26 15.22 -2.42
N SER A 47 -15.09 15.54 -1.86
CA SER A 47 -13.80 15.11 -2.41
C SER A 47 -13.59 13.60 -2.19
N PRO A 48 -13.10 12.85 -3.20
CA PRO A 48 -12.79 11.43 -3.04
C PRO A 48 -11.51 11.16 -2.22
N LEU A 49 -10.77 12.20 -1.85
CA LEU A 49 -9.43 12.11 -1.24
C LEU A 49 -9.39 11.22 0.00
N ASN A 50 -10.36 11.35 0.92
CA ASN A 50 -10.39 10.53 2.13
C ASN A 50 -10.52 9.04 1.82
N ASN A 51 -11.38 8.68 0.85
CA ASN A 51 -11.56 7.28 0.46
C ASN A 51 -10.27 6.73 -0.16
N VAL A 52 -9.60 7.52 -1.01
CA VAL A 52 -8.31 7.13 -1.60
C VAL A 52 -7.25 6.87 -0.53
N LEU A 53 -7.11 7.78 0.45
CA LEU A 53 -6.15 7.63 1.55
C LEU A 53 -6.45 6.40 2.42
N ILE A 54 -7.72 6.16 2.75
CA ILE A 54 -8.14 4.99 3.53
C ILE A 54 -7.83 3.71 2.75
N THR A 55 -8.21 3.64 1.47
CA THR A 55 -7.95 2.46 0.63
C THR A 55 -6.46 2.19 0.51
N ALA A 56 -5.63 3.22 0.29
CA ALA A 56 -4.18 3.08 0.22
C ALA A 56 -3.58 2.57 1.54
N GLY A 57 -4.02 3.13 2.67
CA GLY A 57 -3.59 2.68 4.00
C GLY A 57 -3.97 1.23 4.28
N LEU A 58 -5.22 0.84 3.98
CA LEU A 58 -5.69 -0.53 4.13
C LEU A 58 -4.92 -1.51 3.22
N ALA A 59 -4.63 -1.12 1.98
CA ALA A 59 -3.85 -1.94 1.06
C ALA A 59 -2.41 -2.15 1.55
N ALA A 60 -1.76 -1.09 2.04
CA ALA A 60 -0.41 -1.18 2.61
C ALA A 60 -0.37 -2.09 3.86
N LEU A 61 -1.33 -1.91 4.78
CA LEU A 61 -1.46 -2.76 5.97
C LEU A 61 -1.78 -4.21 5.60
N GLY A 62 -2.70 -4.44 4.67
CA GLY A 62 -3.05 -5.77 4.18
C GLY A 62 -1.84 -6.48 3.58
N GLY A 63 -1.10 -5.82 2.69
CA GLY A 63 0.13 -6.36 2.10
C GLY A 63 1.18 -6.73 3.15
N LEU A 64 1.38 -5.88 4.16
CA LEU A 64 2.29 -6.16 5.28
C LEU A 64 1.85 -7.40 6.07
N LEU A 65 0.57 -7.46 6.47
CA LEU A 65 0.03 -8.59 7.24
C LEU A 65 0.06 -9.90 6.46
N THR A 66 -0.24 -9.88 5.16
CA THR A 66 -0.11 -11.04 4.28
C THR A 66 1.35 -11.53 4.23
N GLY A 67 2.31 -10.61 4.07
CA GLY A 67 3.73 -10.96 4.11
C GLY A 67 4.17 -11.62 5.42
N LEU A 68 3.73 -11.08 6.56
CA LEU A 68 4.00 -11.65 7.88
C LEU A 68 3.39 -13.05 8.06
N GLY A 69 2.13 -13.25 7.66
CA GLY A 69 1.45 -14.55 7.74
C GLY A 69 2.15 -15.64 6.91
N LEU A 70 2.61 -15.31 5.71
CA LEU A 70 3.39 -16.22 4.85
C LEU A 70 4.76 -16.56 5.47
N GLY A 71 5.42 -15.62 6.16
CA GLY A 71 6.67 -15.88 6.86
C GLY A 71 6.52 -16.83 8.05
N LEU A 72 5.46 -16.65 8.85
CA LEU A 72 5.19 -17.47 10.03
C LEU A 72 4.86 -18.92 9.68
N THR A 73 4.05 -19.15 8.63
CA THR A 73 3.69 -20.50 8.17
C THR A 73 4.89 -21.28 7.64
N ARG A 74 5.83 -20.60 6.96
CA ARG A 74 7.06 -21.22 6.46
C ARG A 74 7.98 -21.72 7.58
N THR A 75 8.03 -20.98 8.69
CA THR A 75 8.92 -21.30 9.83
C THR A 75 8.41 -22.50 10.64
N ARG A 76 7.08 -22.72 10.69
CA ARG A 76 6.46 -23.84 11.43
C ARG A 76 6.55 -25.21 10.74
N ARG A 77 6.88 -25.27 9.44
CA ARG A 77 7.00 -26.53 8.69
C ARG A 77 8.37 -27.22 8.79
N ALA A 78 9.32 -26.70 9.57
CA ALA A 78 10.58 -27.39 9.81
C ALA A 78 10.31 -28.67 10.63
N PRO A 79 10.57 -29.89 10.08
CA PRO A 79 10.39 -31.12 10.83
C PRO A 79 11.39 -31.13 11.98
N ARG A 80 10.89 -31.19 13.22
CA ARG A 80 11.72 -31.65 14.34
C ARG A 80 11.94 -33.14 14.12
N THR A 81 13.10 -33.52 13.61
CA THR A 81 13.55 -34.91 13.59
C THR A 81 13.67 -35.38 15.04
N PRO A 82 12.90 -36.38 15.49
CA PRO A 82 13.17 -37.04 16.76
C PRO A 82 14.46 -37.85 16.58
N HIS A 83 15.45 -37.61 17.45
CA HIS A 83 16.57 -38.52 17.65
C HIS A 83 16.18 -39.59 18.67
#